data_AF-A0A961FPZ5-F1
#
_entry.id   AF-A0A961FPZ5-F1
#
_cell.length_a   1.000
_cell.length_b   1.000
_cell.length_c   1.000
_cell.angle_alpha   90.00
_cell.angle_beta   90.00
_cell.angle_gamma   90.00
#
_symmetry.space_group_name_H-M   'P 1'
#
loop_
_entity.id
_entity.type
_entity.pdbx_description
1 polymer ?
#
loop_
_entity_poly.entity_id
_entity_poly.type
_entity_poly.pdbx_seq_one_letter_code
_entity_poly.pdbx_strand_id
1 'polypeptide(L)'
;MALAEMDKPYAVLRKRFLEELDKLEGEVSQEGDLDKVLLIRKEKAAAKGEGERPGETFAQLTRLRAIYDQEVEHLDRSRLIELVKALRIHVENLETVKSELTKAGKIEPALEVLKKVKAFEKLLEDPPKIPDGLKSMGYLQPAAETKPKKSESFDPFSSLKK
;
A
#
# COMPACT_ATOMS: atom_id res chain seq x y z
N MET A 1 10.86 -5.45 -18.90
CA MET A 1 9.42 -5.54 -19.24
C MET A 1 8.55 -5.86 -18.02
N ALA A 2 8.94 -6.74 -17.09
CA ALA A 2 8.09 -7.17 -15.97
C ALA A 2 7.56 -6.05 -15.04
N LEU A 3 8.38 -5.06 -14.67
CA LEU A 3 7.94 -4.00 -13.71
C LEU A 3 6.76 -3.16 -14.23
N ALA A 4 6.79 -2.76 -15.51
CA ALA A 4 5.72 -1.97 -16.11
C ALA A 4 4.40 -2.74 -16.23
N GLU A 5 4.43 -4.08 -16.25
CA GLU A 5 3.22 -4.91 -16.26
C GLU A 5 2.61 -5.04 -14.86
N MET A 6 3.43 -5.01 -13.82
CA MET A 6 2.98 -5.09 -12.42
C MET A 6 2.27 -3.81 -11.96
N ASP A 7 2.49 -2.67 -12.62
CA ASP A 7 1.83 -1.41 -12.28
C ASP A 7 0.48 -1.21 -13.00
N LYS A 8 0.19 -1.99 -14.06
CA LYS A 8 -1.09 -1.92 -14.81
C LYS A 8 -2.33 -2.13 -13.91
N PRO A 9 -2.37 -3.12 -13.00
CA PRO A 9 -3.53 -3.34 -12.13
C PRO A 9 -3.82 -2.14 -11.22
N TYR A 10 -2.79 -1.46 -10.72
CA TYR A 10 -2.93 -0.25 -9.88
C TYR A 10 -3.53 0.90 -10.67
N ALA A 11 -3.10 1.10 -11.92
CA ALA A 11 -3.67 2.13 -12.79
C ALA A 11 -5.16 1.86 -13.08
N VAL A 12 -5.53 0.61 -13.32
CA VAL A 12 -6.94 0.21 -13.53
C VAL A 12 -7.76 0.42 -12.27
N LEU A 13 -7.26 0.01 -11.10
CA LEU A 13 -7.94 0.18 -9.82
C LEU A 13 -8.16 1.66 -9.50
N ARG A 14 -7.12 2.49 -9.66
CA ARG A 14 -7.20 3.94 -9.47
C ARG A 14 -8.21 4.59 -10.40
N LYS A 15 -8.23 4.20 -11.67
CA LYS A 15 -9.21 4.70 -12.65
C LYS A 15 -10.64 4.41 -12.18
N ARG A 16 -10.93 3.17 -11.79
CA ARG A 16 -12.25 2.78 -11.27
C ARG A 16 -12.63 3.57 -10.03
N PHE A 17 -11.70 3.76 -9.09
CA PHE A 17 -11.95 4.55 -7.89
C PHE A 17 -12.30 6.01 -8.22
N LEU A 18 -11.60 6.63 -9.17
CA LEU A 18 -11.93 7.98 -9.63
C LEU A 18 -13.31 8.06 -10.29
N GLU A 19 -13.70 7.07 -11.10
CA GLU A 19 -15.02 6.99 -11.72
C GLU A 19 -16.15 6.85 -10.67
N GLU A 20 -15.93 6.07 -9.61
CA GLU A 20 -16.90 5.95 -8.51
C GLU A 20 -16.97 7.24 -7.67
N LEU A 21 -15.86 7.95 -7.49
CA LEU A 21 -15.87 9.27 -6.85
C LEU A 21 -16.60 10.31 -7.70
N ASP A 22 -16.50 10.25 -9.03
CA ASP A 22 -17.25 11.13 -9.94
C ASP A 22 -18.76 10.91 -9.82
N LYS A 23 -19.20 9.64 -9.73
CA LYS A 23 -20.62 9.30 -9.51
C LYS A 23 -21.10 9.83 -8.17
N LEU A 24 -20.34 9.58 -7.10
CA LEU A 24 -20.68 10.04 -5.76
C LEU A 24 -20.73 11.57 -5.68
N GLU A 25 -19.80 12.27 -6.35
CA GLU A 25 -19.83 13.73 -6.45
C GLU A 25 -21.12 14.22 -7.11
N GLY A 26 -21.57 13.55 -8.17
CA GLY A 26 -22.83 13.85 -8.86
C GLY A 26 -24.06 13.68 -7.97
N GLU A 27 -24.16 12.57 -7.23
CA GLU A 27 -25.25 12.29 -6.29
C GLU A 27 -25.32 13.35 -5.18
N VAL A 28 -24.20 13.60 -4.52
CA VAL A 28 -24.11 14.57 -3.42
C VAL A 28 -24.36 16.01 -3.91
N SER A 29 -23.94 16.33 -5.13
CA SER A 29 -24.22 17.64 -5.74
C SER A 29 -25.72 17.85 -5.98
N GLN A 30 -26.46 16.80 -6.33
CA GLN A 30 -27.92 16.87 -6.49
C GLN A 30 -28.63 17.03 -5.14
N GLU A 31 -28.08 16.46 -4.07
CA GLU A 31 -28.56 16.66 -2.68
C GLU A 31 -28.27 18.08 -2.14
N GLY A 32 -27.38 18.84 -2.80
CA GLY A 32 -27.01 20.20 -2.40
C GLY A 32 -26.02 20.29 -1.23
N ASP A 33 -25.35 19.18 -0.89
CA ASP A 33 -24.39 19.11 0.23
C ASP A 33 -22.98 19.47 -0.23
N LEU A 34 -22.68 20.78 -0.21
CA LEU A 34 -21.40 21.33 -0.66
C LEU A 34 -20.19 20.81 0.15
N ASP A 35 -20.37 20.54 1.45
CA ASP A 35 -19.28 20.09 2.31
C ASP A 35 -18.82 18.69 1.90
N LYS A 36 -19.77 17.78 1.65
CA LYS A 36 -19.46 16.44 1.11
C LYS A 36 -18.84 16.51 -0.28
N VAL A 37 -19.29 17.41 -1.17
CA VAL A 37 -18.67 17.61 -2.50
C VAL A 37 -17.19 18.01 -2.36
N LEU A 38 -16.88 18.93 -1.45
CA LEU A 38 -15.49 19.34 -1.21
C LEU A 38 -14.62 18.20 -0.67
N LEU A 39 -15.17 17.35 0.22
CA LEU A 39 -14.47 16.15 0.70
C LEU A 39 -14.17 15.17 -0.44
N ILE A 40 -15.13 14.93 -1.34
CA ILE A 40 -14.93 14.05 -2.50
C ILE A 40 -13.85 14.62 -3.44
N ARG A 41 -13.87 15.94 -3.69
CA ARG A 41 -12.84 16.59 -4.53
C ARG A 41 -11.45 16.47 -3.93
N LYS A 42 -11.33 16.64 -2.60
CA LYS A 42 -10.06 16.39 -1.89
C LYS A 42 -9.62 14.93 -2.02
N GLU A 43 -10.54 13.97 -1.88
CA GLU A 43 -10.24 12.55 -2.11
C GLU A 43 -9.75 12.30 -3.54
N LYS A 44 -10.38 12.91 -4.55
CA LYS A 44 -9.98 12.79 -5.96
C LYS A 44 -8.61 13.39 -6.23
N ALA A 45 -8.33 14.58 -5.70
CA ALA A 45 -7.00 15.20 -5.82
C ALA A 45 -5.94 14.32 -5.15
N ALA A 46 -6.23 13.82 -3.95
CA ALA A 46 -5.39 12.86 -3.28
C ALA A 46 -5.18 11.64 -4.16
N ALA A 47 -6.23 11.01 -4.71
CA ALA A 47 -6.19 9.87 -5.65
C ALA A 47 -5.41 10.09 -6.95
N LYS A 48 -5.07 11.33 -7.28
CA LYS A 48 -4.17 11.68 -8.41
C LYS A 48 -2.75 11.99 -7.97
N GLY A 49 -2.49 12.11 -6.68
CA GLY A 49 -1.22 12.54 -6.11
C GLY A 49 -1.07 14.06 -6.03
N GLU A 50 -2.19 14.80 -6.14
CA GLU A 50 -2.24 16.27 -6.19
C GLU A 50 -2.57 16.87 -4.81
N GLY A 51 -2.59 16.07 -3.73
CA GLY A 51 -2.88 16.55 -2.37
C GLY A 51 -2.95 15.43 -1.33
N GLU A 52 -3.30 15.82 -0.12
CA GLU A 52 -3.50 14.88 1.00
C GLU A 52 -4.93 14.36 1.03
N ARG A 53 -5.08 13.08 1.41
CA ARG A 53 -6.41 12.51 1.66
C ARG A 53 -7.09 13.26 2.82
N PRO A 54 -8.38 13.60 2.70
CA PRO A 54 -9.12 14.20 3.80
C PRO A 54 -9.21 13.23 4.98
N GLY A 55 -8.94 13.72 6.19
CA GLY A 55 -9.13 12.95 7.42
C GLY A 55 -10.60 12.72 7.76
N GLU A 56 -11.44 13.70 7.44
CA GLU A 56 -12.90 13.63 7.60
C GLU A 56 -13.56 12.95 6.39
N THR A 57 -14.54 12.11 6.65
CA THR A 57 -15.32 11.40 5.63
C THR A 57 -16.77 11.21 6.07
N PHE A 58 -17.63 10.81 5.12
CA PHE A 58 -19.00 10.38 5.37
C PHE A 58 -19.16 8.91 4.93
N ALA A 59 -20.27 8.28 5.33
CA ALA A 59 -20.44 6.83 5.25
C ALA A 59 -20.14 6.22 3.86
N GLN A 60 -20.64 6.82 2.77
CA GLN A 60 -20.40 6.31 1.42
C GLN A 60 -18.92 6.44 1.02
N LEU A 61 -18.29 7.59 1.28
CA LEU A 61 -16.88 7.82 0.99
C LEU A 61 -15.97 6.88 1.80
N THR A 62 -16.28 6.66 3.08
CA THR A 62 -15.55 5.71 3.94
C THR A 62 -15.59 4.29 3.37
N ARG A 63 -16.77 3.84 2.90
CA ARG A 63 -16.92 2.51 2.29
C ARG A 63 -16.11 2.39 1.01
N LEU A 64 -16.19 3.39 0.13
CA LEU A 64 -15.47 3.37 -1.14
C LEU A 64 -13.95 3.36 -0.91
N ARG A 65 -13.47 4.16 0.07
CA ARG A 65 -12.06 4.16 0.49
C ARG A 65 -11.63 2.79 1.01
N ALA A 66 -12.40 2.17 1.90
CA ALA A 66 -12.06 0.87 2.47
C ALA A 66 -11.93 -0.22 1.40
N ILE A 67 -12.82 -0.23 0.41
CA ILE A 67 -12.75 -1.18 -0.71
C ILE A 67 -11.47 -0.94 -1.52
N TYR A 68 -11.18 0.32 -1.87
CA TYR A 68 -9.96 0.66 -2.61
C TYR A 68 -8.70 0.25 -1.85
N ASP A 69 -8.61 0.55 -0.55
CA ASP A 69 -7.44 0.25 0.26
C ASP A 69 -7.24 -1.27 0.41
N GLN A 70 -8.33 -2.05 0.55
CA GLN A 70 -8.27 -3.51 0.60
C GLN A 70 -7.75 -4.11 -0.72
N GLU A 71 -8.21 -3.58 -1.86
CA GLU A 71 -7.75 -4.03 -3.19
C GLU A 71 -6.28 -3.67 -3.41
N VAL A 72 -5.84 -2.48 -2.97
CA VAL A 72 -4.43 -2.09 -2.98
C VAL A 72 -3.60 -3.07 -2.16
N GLU A 73 -4.03 -3.42 -0.94
CA GLU A 73 -3.32 -4.37 -0.09
C GLU A 73 -3.22 -5.75 -0.74
N HIS A 74 -4.28 -6.21 -1.42
CA HIS A 74 -4.27 -7.47 -2.16
C HIS A 74 -3.27 -7.45 -3.33
N LEU A 75 -3.21 -6.34 -4.09
CA LEU A 75 -2.23 -6.15 -5.16
C LEU A 75 -0.80 -6.09 -4.62
N ASP A 76 -0.59 -5.47 -3.46
CA ASP A 76 0.71 -5.38 -2.80
C ASP A 76 1.22 -6.76 -2.41
N ARG A 77 0.37 -7.57 -1.77
CA ARG A 77 0.70 -8.97 -1.42
C ARG A 77 1.04 -9.79 -2.67
N SER A 78 0.25 -9.63 -3.74
CA SER A 78 0.49 -10.33 -5.01
C SER A 78 1.83 -9.93 -5.63
N ARG A 79 2.16 -8.63 -5.61
CA ARG A 79 3.43 -8.10 -6.10
C ARG A 79 4.61 -8.66 -5.31
N LEU A 80 4.49 -8.74 -3.98
CA LEU A 80 5.55 -9.29 -3.13
C LEU A 80 5.81 -10.76 -3.43
N ILE A 81 4.74 -11.56 -3.61
CA ILE A 81 4.87 -12.98 -3.97
C ILE A 81 5.65 -13.14 -5.28
N GLU A 82 5.29 -12.37 -6.31
CA GLU A 82 5.97 -12.41 -7.60
C GLU A 82 7.42 -11.94 -7.52
N LEU A 83 7.71 -10.91 -6.70
CA LEU A 83 9.08 -10.44 -6.48
C LEU A 83 9.94 -11.49 -5.78
N VAL A 84 9.40 -12.17 -4.76
CA VAL A 84 10.08 -13.27 -4.06
C VAL A 84 10.35 -14.44 -5.01
N LYS A 85 9.37 -14.81 -5.85
CA LYS A 85 9.56 -15.85 -6.89
C LYS A 85 10.68 -15.48 -7.87
N ALA A 86 10.64 -14.26 -8.41
CA ALA A 86 11.64 -13.78 -9.34
C ALA A 86 13.05 -13.76 -8.71
N LEU A 87 13.13 -13.36 -7.45
CA LEU A 87 14.38 -13.34 -6.70
C LEU A 87 14.95 -14.75 -6.47
N ARG A 88 14.11 -15.74 -6.13
CA ARG A 88 14.53 -17.15 -6.01
C ARG A 88 15.10 -17.69 -7.32
N ILE A 89 14.38 -17.48 -8.42
CA ILE A 89 14.85 -17.88 -9.76
C ILE A 89 16.18 -17.20 -10.09
N HIS A 90 16.34 -15.93 -9.73
CA HIS A 90 17.60 -15.22 -9.95
C HIS A 90 18.76 -15.82 -9.14
N VAL A 91 18.53 -16.17 -7.87
CA VAL A 91 19.52 -16.86 -7.02
C VAL A 91 19.93 -18.20 -7.64
N GLU A 92 18.98 -19.05 -8.02
CA GLU A 92 19.25 -20.36 -8.66
C GLU A 92 20.10 -20.23 -9.94
N ASN A 93 19.80 -19.21 -10.77
CA ASN A 93 20.60 -18.93 -11.96
C ASN A 93 22.03 -18.49 -11.60
N LEU A 94 22.19 -17.63 -10.60
CA LEU A 94 23.51 -17.23 -10.12
C LEU A 94 24.29 -18.41 -9.54
N GLU A 95 23.64 -19.35 -8.88
CA GLU A 95 24.29 -20.58 -8.39
C GLU A 95 24.81 -21.45 -9.52
N THR A 96 24.06 -21.54 -10.62
CA THR A 96 24.49 -22.25 -11.83
C THR A 96 25.71 -21.58 -12.44
N VAL A 97 25.68 -20.25 -12.61
CA VAL A 97 26.82 -19.46 -13.11
C VAL A 97 28.05 -19.62 -12.20
N LYS A 98 27.87 -19.59 -10.88
CA LYS A 98 28.94 -19.84 -9.90
C LYS A 98 29.57 -21.22 -10.12
N SER A 99 28.76 -22.26 -10.31
CA SER A 99 29.21 -23.63 -10.55
C SER A 99 30.02 -23.75 -11.85
N GLU A 100 29.53 -23.14 -12.93
CA GLU A 100 30.21 -23.13 -14.23
C GLU A 100 31.56 -22.40 -14.19
N LEU A 101 31.60 -21.22 -13.55
CA LEU A 101 32.85 -20.47 -13.36
C LEU A 101 33.88 -21.25 -12.54
N THR A 102 33.42 -21.95 -11.50
CA THR A 102 34.28 -22.80 -10.66
C THR A 102 34.85 -23.96 -11.47
N LYS A 103 34.02 -24.66 -12.26
CA LYS A 103 34.46 -25.75 -13.15
C LYS A 103 35.44 -25.26 -14.22
N ALA A 104 35.29 -24.03 -14.68
CA ALA A 104 36.19 -23.39 -15.64
C ALA A 104 37.49 -22.84 -15.01
N GLY A 105 37.70 -23.01 -13.71
CA GLY A 105 38.88 -22.50 -13.00
C GLY A 105 38.89 -20.97 -12.80
N LYS A 106 37.77 -20.28 -13.09
CA LYS A 106 37.63 -18.83 -12.93
C LYS A 106 37.19 -18.51 -11.50
N ILE A 107 38.15 -18.57 -10.58
CA ILE A 107 37.88 -18.47 -9.15
C ILE A 107 37.47 -17.05 -8.71
N GLU A 108 38.15 -15.98 -9.15
CA GLU A 108 37.75 -14.62 -8.73
C GLU A 108 36.31 -14.26 -9.17
N PRO A 109 35.90 -14.51 -10.44
CA PRO A 109 34.52 -14.27 -10.85
C PRO A 109 33.49 -15.12 -10.07
N ALA A 110 33.82 -16.37 -9.74
CA ALA A 110 32.94 -17.23 -8.94
C ALA A 110 32.71 -16.67 -7.53
N LEU A 111 33.73 -16.07 -6.92
CA LEU A 111 33.62 -15.42 -5.61
C LEU A 111 32.75 -14.15 -5.66
N GLU A 112 32.81 -13.37 -6.74
CA GLU A 112 31.93 -12.22 -6.93
C GLU A 112 30.46 -12.65 -7.05
N VAL A 113 30.18 -13.71 -7.80
CA VAL A 113 28.84 -14.27 -7.93
C VAL A 113 28.35 -14.80 -6.58
N LEU A 114 29.20 -15.48 -5.81
CA LEU A 114 28.86 -15.93 -4.45
C LEU A 114 28.47 -14.77 -3.52
N LYS A 115 29.15 -13.62 -3.60
CA LYS A 115 28.78 -12.43 -2.82
C LYS A 115 27.38 -11.94 -3.19
N LYS A 116 27.04 -11.94 -4.49
CA LYS A 116 25.71 -11.56 -4.97
C LYS A 116 24.63 -12.54 -4.51
N VAL A 117 24.89 -13.85 -4.59
CA VAL A 117 24.00 -14.90 -4.08
C VAL A 117 23.68 -14.66 -2.61
N LYS A 118 24.69 -14.50 -1.76
CA LYS A 118 24.50 -14.22 -0.33
C LYS A 118 23.71 -12.94 -0.06
N ALA A 119 23.93 -11.89 -0.85
CA ALA A 119 23.17 -10.65 -0.72
C ALA A 119 21.68 -10.85 -1.05
N PHE A 120 21.38 -11.65 -2.07
CA PHE A 120 20.00 -11.96 -2.46
C PHE A 120 19.32 -12.98 -1.55
N GLU A 121 20.05 -13.96 -1.00
CA GLU A 121 19.54 -14.88 0.03
C GLU A 121 19.14 -14.10 1.29
N LYS A 122 19.96 -13.14 1.72
CA LYS A 122 19.61 -12.25 2.84
C LYS A 122 18.33 -11.44 2.56
N LEU A 123 18.13 -10.99 1.32
CA LEU A 123 16.90 -10.35 0.87
C LEU A 123 15.72 -11.33 0.75
N LEU A 124 15.92 -12.65 0.77
CA LEU A 124 14.84 -13.63 0.82
C LEU A 124 14.46 -14.00 2.26
N GLU A 125 15.44 -13.99 3.17
CA GLU A 125 15.24 -14.20 4.61
C GLU A 125 14.50 -13.02 5.25
N ASP A 126 14.89 -11.81 4.88
CA ASP A 126 14.21 -10.57 5.25
C ASP A 126 13.77 -9.87 3.94
N PRO A 127 12.66 -10.34 3.33
CA PRO A 127 12.14 -9.70 2.14
C PRO A 127 11.92 -8.23 2.46
N PRO A 128 12.38 -7.31 1.59
CA PRO A 128 12.10 -5.91 1.80
C PRO A 128 10.60 -5.82 2.01
N LYS A 129 10.21 -5.26 3.17
CA LYS A 129 8.84 -4.77 3.33
C LYS A 129 8.59 -3.97 2.06
N ILE A 130 7.53 -4.31 1.34
CA ILE A 130 7.05 -3.45 0.25
C ILE A 130 7.17 -2.05 0.84
N PRO A 131 7.98 -1.15 0.23
CA PRO A 131 8.17 0.15 0.81
C PRO A 131 6.78 0.65 1.17
N ASP A 132 6.66 1.36 2.28
CA ASP A 132 5.53 2.24 2.56
C ASP A 132 5.39 3.33 1.43
N GLY A 133 5.81 3.03 0.19
CA GLY A 133 5.81 3.84 -1.02
C GLY A 133 4.43 4.19 -1.54
N LEU A 134 3.36 3.74 -0.86
CA LEU A 134 2.02 4.31 -0.99
C LEU A 134 1.59 5.16 0.22
N LYS A 135 2.24 5.03 1.40
CA LYS A 135 2.17 6.07 2.43
C LYS A 135 2.86 7.35 1.94
N SER A 136 3.96 7.24 1.19
CA SER A 136 4.63 8.40 0.57
C SER A 136 3.90 9.00 -0.63
N MET A 137 2.83 8.37 -1.13
CA MET A 137 1.90 8.97 -2.10
C MET A 137 0.60 9.50 -1.46
N GLY A 138 0.55 9.62 -0.13
CA GLY A 138 -0.57 10.24 0.58
C GLY A 138 -1.83 9.38 0.72
N TYR A 139 -1.76 8.06 0.46
CA TYR A 139 -2.94 7.20 0.51
C TYR A 139 -3.20 6.54 1.85
N LEU A 140 -2.19 6.32 2.68
CA LEU A 140 -2.40 5.69 3.98
C LEU A 140 -1.71 6.53 5.05
N GLN A 141 -2.46 7.41 5.71
CA GLN A 141 -2.09 7.79 7.07
C GLN A 141 -2.17 6.52 7.92
N PRO A 142 -1.16 6.22 8.77
CA PRO A 142 -1.36 5.23 9.81
C PRO A 142 -2.60 5.64 10.57
N ALA A 143 -3.58 4.74 10.68
CA ALA A 143 -4.73 4.93 11.55
C ALA A 143 -4.16 5.44 12.87
N ALA A 144 -4.49 6.68 13.22
CA ALA A 144 -4.09 7.24 14.50
C ALA A 144 -4.47 6.19 15.53
N GLU A 145 -3.49 5.70 16.29
CA GLU A 145 -3.74 4.88 17.46
C GLU A 145 -4.66 5.70 18.35
N THR A 146 -5.96 5.51 18.20
CA THR A 146 -6.95 6.00 19.15
C THR A 146 -6.73 5.13 20.38
N LYS A 147 -5.75 5.54 21.20
CA LYS A 147 -5.66 5.12 22.58
C LYS A 147 -7.08 5.27 23.14
N PRO A 148 -7.69 4.21 23.69
CA PRO A 148 -9.01 4.33 24.27
C PRO A 148 -8.93 5.41 25.35
N LYS A 149 -9.64 6.53 25.13
CA LYS A 149 -9.91 7.46 26.22
C LYS A 149 -10.60 6.63 27.29
N LYS A 150 -9.95 6.49 28.45
CA LYS A 150 -10.59 5.98 29.67
C LYS A 150 -11.91 6.74 29.80
N SER A 151 -13.01 6.01 29.72
CA SER A 151 -14.32 6.51 30.13
C SER A 151 -14.19 6.95 31.59
N GLU A 152 -14.23 8.25 31.84
CA GLU A 152 -14.60 8.74 33.17
C GLU A 152 -15.98 8.18 33.47
N SER A 153 -16.05 7.39 34.53
CA SER A 153 -17.29 6.88 35.10
C SER A 153 -18.17 8.07 35.47
N PHE A 154 -19.22 8.29 34.69
CA PHE A 154 -20.33 9.15 35.08
C PHE A 154 -21.04 8.49 36.26
N ASP A 155 -20.96 9.11 37.44
CA ASP A 155 -21.58 8.64 38.67
C ASP A 155 -22.89 9.45 38.89
N PRO A 156 -24.07 8.89 38.55
CA PRO A 156 -25.31 9.68 38.43
C PRO A 156 -25.95 10.09 39.76
N PHE A 157 -25.29 9.86 40.91
CA PHE A 157 -25.87 10.08 42.24
C PHE A 157 -25.11 11.12 43.10
N SER A 158 -24.20 11.91 42.54
CA SER A 158 -23.47 12.94 43.31
C SER A 158 -24.31 14.15 43.72
N SER A 159 -25.54 14.30 43.22
CA SER A 159 -26.39 15.48 43.48
C SER A 159 -27.40 15.33 44.63
N LEU A 160 -27.31 14.28 45.46
CA LEU A 160 -28.25 14.05 46.58
C LEU A 160 -27.53 13.91 47.92
N LYS A 161 -26.86 14.99 48.35
CA LYS A 161 -26.65 15.29 49.77
C LYS A 161 -26.84 16.79 50.00
N LYS A 162 -28.04 17.15 50.45
CA LYS A 162 -28.27 18.30 51.33
C LYS A 162 -28.44 17.75 52.74
#